data_AF-A0A0G2F6A6-F1
#
_entry.id   AF-A0A0G2F6A6-F1
#
_cell.length_a   1.000
_cell.length_b   1.000
_cell.length_c   1.000
_cell.angle_alpha   90.00
_cell.angle_beta   90.00
_cell.angle_gamma   90.00
#
_symmetry.space_group_name_H-M   'P 1'
#
loop_
_entity.id
_entity.type
_entity.pdbx_description
1 polymer ?
#
loop_
_entity_poly.entity_id
_entity_poly.type
_entity_poly.pdbx_seq_one_letter_code
_entity_poly.pdbx_strand_id
1 'polypeptide(L)'
;MLIVTTRKHYRNHEPPLRCPHDVCGKKCPQKKDLDRHIRSHHPEWAKKHPELAKLSEEKEYKCKRCDYKTYRKDNLKRHTDKGTCQKKRK
;
A
#
# COMPACT_ATOMS: atom_id res chain seq x y z
N MET A 1 9.36 33.24 -17.43
CA MET A 1 9.47 31.88 -18.01
C MET A 1 9.19 30.86 -16.91
N LEU A 2 8.21 29.98 -17.18
CA LEU A 2 7.93 28.66 -16.61
C LEU A 2 7.79 28.48 -15.09
N ILE A 3 6.51 28.38 -14.71
CA ILE A 3 5.96 28.00 -13.42
C ILE A 3 6.35 26.54 -13.11
N VAL A 4 7.20 26.30 -12.10
CA VAL A 4 7.60 24.93 -11.69
C VAL A 4 6.55 24.33 -10.74
N THR A 5 5.30 24.20 -11.19
CA THR A 5 4.16 23.70 -10.39
C THR A 5 3.83 22.22 -10.61
N THR A 6 4.79 21.35 -10.93
CA THR A 6 4.47 19.92 -11.21
C THR A 6 5.46 18.90 -10.63
N ARG A 7 6.04 19.19 -9.45
CA ARG A 7 7.01 18.30 -8.75
C ARG A 7 6.47 16.89 -8.38
N LYS A 8 5.15 16.69 -8.33
CA LYS A 8 4.53 15.37 -8.02
C LYS A 8 4.31 14.51 -9.27
N HIS A 9 4.06 15.11 -10.43
CA HIS A 9 3.77 14.40 -11.66
C HIS A 9 5.05 13.76 -12.26
N TYR A 10 6.17 14.48 -12.25
CA TYR A 10 7.43 13.98 -12.83
C TYR A 10 8.07 12.80 -12.08
N ARG A 11 7.82 12.64 -10.77
CA ARG A 11 8.36 11.52 -9.97
C ARG A 11 7.84 10.14 -10.40
N ASN A 12 6.77 10.08 -11.18
CA ASN A 12 6.27 8.83 -11.73
C ASN A 12 7.05 8.35 -12.97
N HIS A 13 7.69 9.26 -13.72
CA HIS A 13 8.46 8.89 -14.91
C HIS A 13 9.81 8.25 -14.55
N GLU A 14 10.48 8.79 -13.52
CA GLU A 14 11.70 8.18 -12.96
C GLU A 14 11.56 8.04 -11.43
N PRO A 15 11.03 6.90 -10.95
CA PRO A 15 10.75 6.75 -9.53
C PRO A 15 12.06 6.55 -8.76
N PRO A 16 12.39 7.42 -7.79
CA PRO A 16 13.69 7.43 -7.13
C PRO A 16 13.87 6.27 -6.15
N LEU A 17 12.79 5.72 -5.60
CA LEU A 17 12.86 4.69 -4.57
C LEU A 17 12.72 3.32 -5.20
N ARG A 18 13.65 2.43 -4.90
CA ARG A 18 13.63 1.03 -5.35
C ARG A 18 13.26 0.13 -4.19
N CYS A 19 12.60 -0.98 -4.49
CA CYS A 19 12.36 -2.03 -3.54
C CYS A 19 13.71 -2.53 -3.02
N PRO A 20 13.94 -2.56 -1.69
CA PRO A 20 15.19 -3.06 -1.13
C PRO A 20 15.36 -4.57 -1.31
N HIS A 21 14.28 -5.28 -1.65
CA HIS A 21 14.34 -6.68 -2.01
C HIS A 21 14.88 -6.84 -3.44
N ASP A 22 16.15 -7.22 -3.54
CA ASP A 22 16.95 -7.23 -4.78
C ASP A 22 16.25 -7.91 -5.97
N VAL A 23 15.62 -9.06 -5.73
CA VAL A 23 14.90 -9.84 -6.75
C VAL A 23 13.59 -9.20 -7.26
N CYS A 24 13.08 -8.16 -6.61
CA CYS A 24 11.79 -7.55 -6.97
C CYS A 24 11.90 -6.50 -8.09
N GLY A 25 12.96 -5.67 -8.06
CA GLY A 25 13.18 -4.60 -9.05
C GLY A 25 12.12 -3.48 -9.10
N LYS A 26 11.10 -3.49 -8.23
CA LYS A 26 10.01 -2.50 -8.27
C LYS A 26 10.49 -1.10 -7.87
N LYS A 27 10.18 -0.08 -8.68
CA LYS A 27 10.43 1.33 -8.35
C LYS A 27 9.14 2.04 -7.95
N CYS A 28 9.24 2.95 -6.99
CA CYS A 28 8.13 3.71 -6.42
C CYS A 28 8.46 5.21 -6.35
N PRO A 29 7.47 6.08 -6.59
CA PRO A 29 7.68 7.54 -6.60
C PRO A 29 7.80 8.15 -5.19
N GLN A 30 7.25 7.46 -4.18
CA GLN A 30 7.21 7.94 -2.79
C GLN A 30 7.42 6.79 -1.80
N LYS A 31 7.93 7.12 -0.60
CA LYS A 31 8.23 6.16 0.47
C LYS A 31 6.99 5.38 0.90
N LYS A 32 5.86 6.08 1.13
CA LYS A 32 4.57 5.44 1.46
C LYS A 32 4.10 4.39 0.44
N ASP A 33 4.45 4.57 -0.85
CA ASP A 33 4.06 3.65 -1.91
C ASP A 33 4.97 2.42 -1.92
N LEU A 34 6.25 2.62 -1.61
CA LEU A 34 7.22 1.54 -1.39
C LEU A 34 6.87 0.73 -0.14
N ASP A 35 6.60 1.37 0.99
CA ASP A 35 6.17 0.73 2.24
C ASP A 35 4.93 -0.16 2.01
N ARG A 36 3.93 0.38 1.30
CA ARG A 36 2.72 -0.35 0.93
C ARG A 36 3.00 -1.54 0.01
N HIS A 37 3.90 -1.36 -0.96
CA HIS A 37 4.34 -2.43 -1.85
C HIS A 37 4.99 -3.56 -1.06
N ILE A 38 5.96 -3.25 -0.20
CA ILE A 38 6.66 -4.22 0.65
C ILE A 38 5.66 -4.99 1.52
N ARG A 39 4.73 -4.30 2.19
CA ARG A 39 3.73 -4.95 3.05
C ARG A 39 2.81 -5.92 2.30
N SER A 40 2.39 -5.55 1.09
CA SER A 40 1.39 -6.33 0.34
C SER A 40 2.01 -7.43 -0.53
N HIS A 41 3.23 -7.21 -1.03
CA HIS A 41 3.92 -8.09 -1.97
C HIS A 41 5.01 -8.93 -1.29
N HIS A 42 5.62 -8.41 -0.22
CA HIS A 42 6.73 -9.03 0.50
C HIS A 42 6.51 -9.08 2.03
N PRO A 43 5.36 -9.58 2.52
CA PRO A 43 5.03 -9.57 3.95
C PRO A 43 6.01 -10.39 4.80
N GLU A 44 6.42 -11.56 4.32
CA GLU A 44 7.34 -12.45 5.05
C GLU A 44 8.77 -11.88 5.10
N TRP A 45 9.18 -11.21 4.03
CA TRP A 45 10.47 -10.51 4.00
C TRP A 45 10.45 -9.31 4.96
N ALA A 46 9.38 -8.50 4.94
CA ALA A 46 9.24 -7.35 5.84
C ALA A 46 9.32 -7.72 7.33
N LYS A 47 8.84 -8.91 7.72
CA LYS A 47 8.95 -9.42 9.11
C LYS A 47 10.38 -9.74 9.53
N LYS A 48 11.25 -10.14 8.60
CA LYS A 48 12.66 -10.48 8.87
C LYS A 48 13.55 -9.24 8.98
N HIS A 49 13.05 -8.08 8.55
CA HIS A 49 13.77 -6.81 8.58
C HIS A 49 13.22 -5.90 9.68
N PRO A 50 13.94 -5.72 10.82
CA PRO A 50 13.43 -4.97 11.96
C PRO A 50 13.10 -3.50 11.65
N GLU A 51 13.80 -2.88 10.69
CA GLU A 51 13.51 -1.52 10.22
C GLU A 51 12.17 -1.38 9.47
N LEU A 52 11.65 -2.50 8.94
CA LEU A 52 10.39 -2.61 8.18
C LEU A 52 9.32 -3.40 8.93
N ALA A 53 9.66 -3.99 10.07
CA ALA A 53 8.72 -4.70 10.95
C ALA A 53 7.55 -3.80 11.36
N LYS A 54 7.81 -2.49 11.55
CA LYS A 54 6.77 -1.47 11.79
C LYS A 54 5.70 -1.42 10.70
N LEU A 55 6.03 -1.81 9.47
CA LEU A 55 5.05 -1.92 8.40
C LEU A 55 4.08 -3.07 8.66
N SER A 56 4.53 -4.19 9.21
CA SER A 56 3.66 -5.33 9.53
C SER A 56 2.67 -5.03 10.66
N GLU A 57 3.02 -4.10 11.55
CA GLU A 57 2.18 -3.64 12.66
C GLU A 57 1.13 -2.60 12.24
N GLU A 58 1.24 -2.05 11.02
CA GLU A 58 0.31 -1.02 10.57
C GLU A 58 -1.11 -1.61 10.39
N LYS A 59 -2.07 -0.95 11.07
CA LYS A 59 -3.43 -1.46 11.30
C LYS A 59 -4.15 -1.93 10.03
N GLU A 60 -4.59 -3.19 10.06
CA GLU A 60 -5.54 -3.73 9.08
C GLU A 60 -6.88 -2.97 9.12
N TYR A 61 -7.44 -2.67 7.95
CA TYR A 61 -8.80 -2.16 7.80
C TYR A 61 -9.76 -3.34 7.61
N LYS A 62 -10.54 -3.64 8.66
CA LYS A 62 -11.54 -4.72 8.65
C LYS A 62 -12.93 -4.15 8.37
N CYS A 63 -13.69 -4.85 7.52
CA CYS A 63 -15.10 -4.55 7.33
C CYS A 63 -15.88 -4.92 8.59
N LYS A 64 -16.80 -4.06 9.02
CA LYS A 64 -17.63 -4.33 10.21
C LYS A 64 -18.74 -5.35 9.95
N ARG A 65 -19.01 -5.69 8.69
CA ARG A 65 -20.20 -6.44 8.24
C ARG A 65 -19.86 -7.84 7.68
N CYS A 66 -18.59 -8.11 7.40
CA CYS A 66 -18.10 -9.37 6.84
C CYS A 66 -16.62 -9.57 7.20
N ASP A 67 -16.04 -10.71 6.84
CA ASP A 67 -14.62 -11.04 7.12
C ASP A 67 -13.62 -10.32 6.21
N TYR A 68 -14.09 -9.43 5.31
CA TYR A 68 -13.21 -8.68 4.42
C TYR A 68 -12.23 -7.81 5.21
N LYS A 69 -10.95 -7.97 4.92
CA LYS A 69 -9.85 -7.19 5.49
C LYS A 69 -8.90 -6.72 4.41
N THR A 70 -8.34 -5.52 4.59
CA THR A 70 -7.40 -4.93 3.64
C THR A 70 -6.43 -3.99 4.36
N TYR A 71 -5.24 -3.78 3.80
CA TYR A 71 -4.26 -2.82 4.32
C TYR A 71 -4.48 -1.39 3.80
N ARG A 72 -5.56 -1.15 3.04
CA ARG A 72 -5.87 0.15 2.42
C ARG A 72 -7.27 0.64 2.76
N LYS A 73 -7.36 1.84 3.32
CA LYS A 73 -8.65 2.50 3.63
C LYS A 73 -9.54 2.69 2.41
N ASP A 74 -8.96 3.07 1.27
CA ASP A 74 -9.68 3.28 0.01
C ASP A 74 -10.28 1.97 -0.54
N ASN A 75 -9.59 0.84 -0.38
CA ASN A 75 -10.14 -0.47 -0.72
C ASN A 75 -11.32 -0.84 0.17
N LEU A 76 -11.25 -0.57 1.49
CA LEU A 76 -12.38 -0.81 2.38
C LEU A 76 -13.58 0.07 2.00
N LYS A 77 -13.35 1.36 1.71
CA LYS A 77 -14.40 2.27 1.24
C LYS A 77 -15.05 1.74 -0.03
N ARG A 78 -14.25 1.36 -1.03
CA ARG A 78 -14.75 0.80 -2.29
C ARG A 78 -15.50 -0.51 -2.09
N HIS A 79 -15.05 -1.36 -1.17
CA HIS A 79 -15.73 -2.61 -0.80
C HIS A 79 -17.13 -2.33 -0.22
N THR A 80 -17.24 -1.34 0.66
CA THR A 80 -18.53 -0.94 1.25
C THR A 80 -19.45 -0.22 0.25
N ASP A 81 -18.87 0.58 -0.64
CA ASP A 81 -19.58 1.45 -1.57
C ASP A 81 -20.11 0.69 -2.78
N LYS A 82 -19.28 -0.18 -3.38
CA LYS A 82 -19.67 -1.03 -4.51
C LYS A 82 -20.56 -2.22 -4.13
N GLY A 83 -21.02 -2.30 -2.88
CA GLY A 83 -21.89 -3.38 -2.42
C GLY A 83 -21.27 -4.79 -2.44
N THR A 84 -19.94 -4.91 -2.64
CA THR A 84 -19.25 -6.22 -2.62
C THR A 84 -19.16 -6.83 -1.21
N CYS A 85 -19.59 -6.08 -0.20
CA CYS A 85 -19.81 -6.53 1.15
C CYS A 85 -21.02 -7.47 1.25
N GLN A 86 -20.79 -8.78 1.09
CA GLN A 86 -21.75 -9.80 1.48
C GLN A 86 -21.88 -9.78 3.01
N LYS A 87 -22.95 -9.14 3.52
CA LYS A 87 -23.25 -9.10 4.96
C LYS A 87 -23.30 -10.55 5.48
N LYS A 88 -22.64 -10.85 6.59
CA LYS A 88 -22.84 -12.14 7.26
C LYS A 88 -24.34 -12.28 7.52
N ARG A 89 -25.00 -13.22 6.82
CA ARG A 89 -26.38 -13.58 7.16
C ARG A 89 -26.29 -14.24 8.53
N LYS A 90 -26.94 -13.63 9.52
CA LYS A 90 -27.17 -14.25 10.82
C LYS A 90 -28.05 -15.46 10.63
#